data_AF-A0A377GI87-F1
#
_entry.id   AF-A0A377GI87-F1
#
_cell.length_a   1.000
_cell.length_b   1.000
_cell.length_c   1.000
_cell.angle_alpha   90.00
_cell.angle_beta   90.00
_cell.angle_gamma   90.00
#
_symmetry.space_group_name_H-M   'P 1'
#
loop_
_entity.id
_entity.type
_entity.pdbx_description
1 polymer ?
#
loop_
_entity_poly.entity_id
_entity_poly.type
_entity_poly.pdbx_seq_one_letter_code
_entity_poly.pdbx_strand_id
1 'polypeptide(L)'
;MSRLTKIHKKILANFNTYVSDTTQVQLLAENIKLFEKIPARYLKKLYKNITAFDFAENNDALLIIAYSYIHYSYENKERSTLENSLILLDKANTCFQRIIDSHALLHPSQLNEIHSEHQLKANFQLHKVKLLKAEIQLFYIEKEEKNNIPNAALIRKELTDIIDAYTNFKRILDSKYKDRILRAKLSINNDLLDSIETGLGQANDLLRKLPRQHAPKRHFSETISENNSEQKSTQDTPKRKKMKYVETNNNKSSPVSSSETQQIDLDNENSRPEWDGLAALTIVATNTAPMEVHQPHDMISSGIPQPSLPRFIEDSKMFLNKHQEWSKVYFDLHRDYSKLQRTDKFLEKIAHSLLLAAVRLKKESTVFKDEQFNPVVQVAVQFLLFICGIGTQSNFEALEKQSLLANTYSSLLKPFIRSFLHVPPEKLISHLRMQFASETSANISFRGLEIREIVELLFKHFESVLTADDYERVTECCLNGLVQAHDKLVEQNAAKFNFTV
;
A
#
# COMPACT_ATOMS: atom_id res chain seq x y z
N MET A 1 20.85 12.86 1.08
CA MET A 1 21.20 11.52 1.65
C MET A 1 21.30 11.57 3.17
N SER A 2 20.56 10.70 3.85
CA SER A 2 20.56 10.58 5.31
C SER A 2 21.79 9.79 5.81
N ARG A 3 22.03 9.78 7.13
CA ARG A 3 23.07 8.90 7.72
C ARG A 3 22.72 7.41 7.58
N LEU A 4 21.44 7.07 7.53
CA LEU A 4 20.95 5.70 7.31
C LEU A 4 21.22 5.24 5.88
N THR A 5 20.88 6.06 4.89
CA THR A 5 21.12 5.69 3.48
C THR A 5 22.62 5.61 3.15
N LYS A 6 23.46 6.39 3.82
CA LYS A 6 24.93 6.28 3.70
C LYS A 6 25.49 4.91 4.14
N ILE A 7 24.88 4.27 5.14
CA ILE A 7 25.34 2.95 5.60
C ILE A 7 24.62 1.79 4.90
N HIS A 8 23.49 2.06 4.21
CA HIS A 8 22.59 1.05 3.64
C HIS A 8 23.32 0.02 2.76
N LYS A 9 24.09 0.47 1.76
CA LYS A 9 24.80 -0.45 0.85
C LYS A 9 25.76 -1.38 1.58
N LYS A 10 26.46 -0.88 2.60
CA LYS A 10 27.41 -1.68 3.39
C LYS A 10 26.67 -2.68 4.27
N ILE A 11 25.63 -2.25 4.97
CA ILE A 11 24.89 -3.17 5.87
C ILE A 11 24.16 -4.26 5.09
N LEU A 12 23.63 -3.94 3.90
CA LEU A 12 22.99 -4.91 3.01
C LEU A 12 24.01 -5.94 2.51
N ALA A 13 25.19 -5.49 2.05
CA ALA A 13 26.26 -6.38 1.62
C ALA A 13 26.68 -7.33 2.74
N ASN A 14 26.96 -6.80 3.93
CA ASN A 14 27.32 -7.58 5.12
C ASN A 14 26.23 -8.61 5.48
N PHE A 15 24.95 -8.19 5.43
CA PHE A 15 23.83 -9.08 5.75
C PHE A 15 23.68 -10.20 4.71
N ASN A 16 23.77 -9.88 3.42
CA ASN A 16 23.69 -10.89 2.35
C ASN A 16 24.85 -11.89 2.40
N THR A 17 26.06 -11.44 2.74
CA THR A 17 27.20 -12.33 2.98
C THR A 17 26.92 -13.28 4.13
N TYR A 18 26.40 -12.78 5.25
CA TYR A 18 26.00 -13.62 6.39
C TYR A 18 24.88 -14.62 6.01
N VAL A 19 23.87 -14.19 5.27
CA VAL A 19 22.80 -15.10 4.82
C VAL A 19 23.34 -16.21 3.91
N SER A 20 24.39 -15.93 3.15
CA SER A 20 25.06 -16.92 2.30
C SER A 20 26.02 -17.84 3.07
N ASP A 21 26.60 -17.34 4.16
CA ASP A 21 27.56 -18.03 5.01
C ASP A 21 27.36 -17.61 6.48
N THR A 22 26.63 -18.44 7.22
CA THR A 22 26.25 -18.16 8.62
C THR A 22 27.45 -18.13 9.58
N THR A 23 28.63 -18.60 9.15
CA THR A 23 29.84 -18.52 9.98
C THR A 23 30.34 -17.09 10.16
N GLN A 24 29.93 -16.16 9.29
CA GLN A 24 30.35 -14.75 9.30
C GLN A 24 29.50 -13.87 10.23
N VAL A 25 29.19 -14.37 11.43
CA VAL A 25 28.40 -13.67 12.46
C VAL A 25 28.96 -12.28 12.80
N GLN A 26 30.28 -12.07 12.67
CA GLN A 26 30.93 -10.79 12.94
C GLN A 26 30.42 -9.66 12.02
N LEU A 27 29.98 -9.96 10.79
CA LEU A 27 29.42 -8.97 9.88
C LEU A 27 28.10 -8.38 10.40
N LEU A 28 27.32 -9.15 11.15
CA LEU A 28 26.13 -8.65 11.83
C LEU A 28 26.48 -7.69 12.96
N ALA A 29 27.54 -7.98 13.73
CA ALA A 29 28.05 -7.08 14.75
C ALA A 29 28.55 -5.76 14.15
N GLU A 30 29.20 -5.81 12.99
CA GLU A 30 29.60 -4.60 12.25
C GLU A 30 28.40 -3.75 11.84
N ASN A 31 27.33 -4.38 11.34
CA ASN A 31 26.09 -3.68 10.98
C ASN A 31 25.49 -2.95 12.17
N ILE A 32 25.37 -3.64 13.30
CA ILE A 32 24.88 -3.08 14.55
C ILE A 32 25.75 -1.89 14.97
N LYS A 33 27.08 -2.06 14.99
CA LYS A 33 28.03 -1.01 15.35
C LYS A 33 27.95 0.22 14.44
N LEU A 34 27.74 0.02 13.13
CA LEU A 34 27.56 1.13 12.19
C LEU A 34 26.26 1.90 12.46
N PHE A 35 25.18 1.19 12.76
CA PHE A 35 23.90 1.81 13.07
C PHE A 35 23.90 2.53 14.42
N GLU A 36 24.49 1.95 15.46
CA GLU A 36 24.53 2.54 16.81
C GLU A 36 25.36 3.83 16.89
N LYS A 37 26.25 4.08 15.91
CA LYS A 37 26.92 5.38 15.74
C LYS A 37 25.95 6.50 15.32
N ILE A 38 24.74 6.19 14.86
CA ILE A 38 23.73 7.17 14.50
C ILE A 38 22.92 7.55 15.75
N PRO A 39 22.94 8.82 16.19
CA PRO A 39 22.25 9.22 17.42
C PRO A 39 20.74 9.00 17.34
N ALA A 40 20.13 8.49 18.41
CA ALA A 40 18.67 8.26 18.47
C ALA A 40 17.86 9.55 18.23
N ARG A 41 18.35 10.71 18.72
CA ARG A 41 17.76 12.04 18.46
C ARG A 41 17.74 12.38 16.97
N TYR A 42 18.82 12.05 16.24
CA TYR A 42 18.87 12.23 14.79
C TYR A 42 17.82 11.38 14.09
N LEU A 43 17.74 10.08 14.44
CA LEU A 43 16.74 9.19 13.86
C LEU A 43 15.31 9.67 14.15
N LYS A 44 15.03 10.16 15.36
CA LYS A 44 13.70 10.71 15.69
C LYS A 44 13.36 11.93 14.83
N LYS A 45 14.31 12.85 14.65
CA LYS A 45 14.13 14.04 13.80
C LYS A 45 13.97 13.67 12.32
N LEU A 46 14.75 12.70 11.84
CA LEU A 46 14.69 12.18 10.48
C LEU A 46 13.28 11.67 10.19
N TYR A 47 12.78 10.71 10.97
CA TYR A 47 11.48 10.08 10.73
C TYR A 47 10.26 10.97 11.03
N LYS A 48 10.43 12.08 11.75
CA LYS A 48 9.37 13.09 11.91
C LYS A 48 9.15 13.90 10.63
N ASN A 49 10.21 14.09 9.84
CA ASN A 49 10.23 14.97 8.67
C ASN A 49 10.58 14.21 7.38
N ILE A 50 10.48 12.87 7.40
CA ILE A 50 10.92 12.03 6.29
C ILE A 50 9.94 12.16 5.13
N THR A 51 10.47 12.34 3.92
CA THR A 51 9.63 12.31 2.71
C THR A 51 9.27 10.86 2.39
N ALA A 52 8.16 10.61 1.70
CA ALA A 52 7.80 9.26 1.26
C ALA A 52 8.85 8.63 0.32
N PHE A 53 9.60 9.44 -0.43
CA PHE A 53 10.68 8.93 -1.28
C PHE A 53 11.87 8.43 -0.45
N ASP A 54 12.30 9.24 0.53
CA ASP A 54 13.36 8.85 1.47
C ASP A 54 12.91 7.70 2.39
N PHE A 55 11.61 7.56 2.63
CA PHE A 55 11.04 6.56 3.53
C PHE A 55 11.42 5.13 3.15
N ALA A 56 11.36 4.79 1.86
CA ALA A 56 11.65 3.43 1.38
C ALA A 56 13.10 3.01 1.70
N GLU A 57 14.09 3.77 1.24
CA GLU A 57 15.51 3.43 1.45
C GLU A 57 15.92 3.47 2.93
N ASN A 58 15.38 4.41 3.71
CA ASN A 58 15.67 4.49 5.14
C ASN A 58 15.03 3.31 5.90
N ASN A 59 13.86 2.84 5.47
CA ASN A 59 13.22 1.67 6.06
C ASN A 59 13.88 0.37 5.64
N ASP A 60 14.36 0.23 4.42
CA ASP A 60 15.17 -0.92 4.02
C ASP A 60 16.38 -1.07 4.94
N ALA A 61 17.09 0.04 5.18
CA ALA A 61 18.20 0.06 6.12
C ALA A 61 17.76 -0.33 7.55
N LEU A 62 16.61 0.17 8.05
CA LEU A 62 16.09 -0.24 9.36
C LEU A 62 15.67 -1.70 9.42
N LEU A 63 15.07 -2.26 8.37
CA LEU A 63 14.69 -3.66 8.29
C LEU A 63 15.93 -4.55 8.38
N ILE A 64 16.98 -4.24 7.60
CA ILE A 64 18.25 -4.99 7.62
C ILE A 64 18.89 -4.92 9.00
N ILE A 65 18.88 -3.76 9.66
CA ILE A 65 19.39 -3.61 11.02
C ILE A 65 18.56 -4.41 12.03
N ALA A 66 17.23 -4.39 11.92
CA ALA A 66 16.36 -5.16 12.80
C ALA A 66 16.62 -6.66 12.65
N TYR A 67 16.76 -7.16 11.42
CA TYR A 67 17.15 -8.54 11.15
C TYR A 67 18.56 -8.84 11.66
N SER A 68 19.51 -7.91 11.52
CA SER A 68 20.87 -8.08 12.07
C SER A 68 20.85 -8.25 13.58
N TYR A 69 20.04 -7.47 14.32
CA TYR A 69 19.85 -7.66 15.76
C TYR A 69 19.27 -9.03 16.11
N ILE A 70 18.24 -9.48 15.39
CA ILE A 70 17.60 -10.78 15.62
C ILE A 70 18.60 -11.91 15.39
N HIS A 71 19.23 -11.97 14.21
CA HIS A 71 20.16 -13.03 13.87
C HIS A 71 21.38 -13.02 14.80
N TYR A 72 21.96 -11.84 15.07
CA TYR A 72 23.10 -11.75 15.99
C TYR A 72 22.75 -12.23 17.40
N SER A 73 21.54 -11.94 17.88
CA SER A 73 21.06 -12.46 19.17
C SER A 73 20.96 -13.99 19.17
N TYR A 74 20.45 -14.59 18.11
CA TYR A 74 20.25 -16.04 18.01
C TYR A 74 21.57 -16.80 17.85
N GLU A 75 22.48 -16.29 17.02
CA GLU A 75 23.80 -16.89 16.81
C GLU A 75 24.70 -16.81 18.07
N ASN A 76 24.47 -15.82 18.94
CA ASN A 76 25.27 -15.64 20.16
C ASN A 76 24.56 -16.07 21.45
N LYS A 77 23.33 -16.62 21.40
CA LYS A 77 22.55 -16.97 22.59
C LYS A 77 23.26 -17.96 23.53
N GLU A 78 24.15 -18.81 23.01
CA GLU A 78 24.93 -19.73 23.85
C GLU A 78 26.00 -19.03 24.69
N ARG A 79 26.59 -17.96 24.13
CA ARG A 79 27.74 -17.21 24.67
C ARG A 79 27.34 -15.91 25.37
N SER A 80 26.07 -15.50 25.25
CA SER A 80 25.50 -14.28 25.81
C SER A 80 24.66 -14.57 27.05
N THR A 81 24.25 -13.54 27.78
CA THR A 81 23.24 -13.62 28.84
C THR A 81 21.83 -13.48 28.28
N LEU A 82 20.83 -13.97 29.02
CA LEU A 82 19.41 -13.80 28.66
C LEU A 82 19.09 -12.32 28.46
N GLU A 83 19.48 -11.47 29.41
CA GLU A 83 19.26 -10.03 29.38
C GLU A 83 19.84 -9.38 28.11
N ASN A 84 21.10 -9.67 27.77
CA ASN A 84 21.73 -9.11 26.58
C ASN A 84 21.01 -9.55 25.29
N SER A 85 20.59 -10.81 25.22
CA SER A 85 19.83 -11.33 24.08
C SER A 85 18.47 -10.65 23.95
N LEU A 86 17.75 -10.46 25.07
CA LEU A 86 16.47 -9.75 25.09
C LEU A 86 16.62 -8.27 24.70
N ILE A 87 17.69 -7.59 25.14
CA ILE A 87 17.99 -6.20 24.76
C ILE A 87 18.17 -6.08 23.23
N LEU A 88 18.85 -7.03 22.58
CA LEU A 88 19.00 -7.01 21.12
C LEU A 88 17.65 -7.18 20.42
N LEU A 89 16.78 -8.08 20.91
CA LEU A 89 15.43 -8.23 20.39
C LEU A 89 14.57 -6.98 20.61
N ASP A 90 14.74 -6.27 21.73
CA ASP A 90 14.09 -4.98 21.99
C ASP A 90 14.57 -3.86 21.05
N LYS A 91 15.85 -3.86 20.69
CA LYS A 91 16.39 -2.95 19.67
C LYS A 91 15.82 -3.26 18.28
N ALA A 92 15.68 -4.54 17.93
CA ALA A 92 14.98 -4.94 16.69
C ALA A 92 13.52 -4.46 16.70
N ASN A 93 12.81 -4.69 17.81
CA ASN A 93 11.43 -4.25 18.02
C ASN A 93 11.28 -2.73 17.83
N THR A 94 12.22 -1.95 18.38
CA THR A 94 12.28 -0.49 18.24
C THR A 94 12.44 -0.05 16.77
N CYS A 95 13.17 -0.81 15.95
CA CYS A 95 13.33 -0.52 14.53
C CYS A 95 12.01 -0.76 13.78
N PHE A 96 11.33 -1.89 14.01
CA PHE A 96 10.02 -2.17 13.39
C PHE A 96 8.95 -1.17 13.82
N GLN A 97 8.89 -0.84 15.11
CA GLN A 97 7.94 0.14 15.62
C GLN A 97 8.15 1.51 14.95
N ARG A 98 9.40 1.92 14.75
CA ARG A 98 9.72 3.17 14.06
C ARG A 98 9.23 3.18 12.61
N ILE A 99 9.34 2.06 11.89
CA ILE A 99 8.79 1.92 10.53
C ILE A 99 7.28 2.12 10.56
N ILE A 100 6.57 1.51 11.51
CA ILE A 100 5.12 1.60 11.62
C ILE A 100 4.67 3.01 12.01
N ASP A 101 5.29 3.59 13.03
CA ASP A 101 4.98 4.94 13.51
C ASP A 101 5.21 5.96 12.41
N SER A 102 6.32 5.83 11.68
CA SER A 102 6.62 6.76 10.59
C SER A 102 5.71 6.53 9.39
N HIS A 103 5.26 5.30 9.12
CA HIS A 103 4.24 5.03 8.10
C HIS A 103 2.91 5.72 8.42
N ALA A 104 2.51 5.75 9.69
CA ALA A 104 1.29 6.42 10.13
C ALA A 104 1.32 7.95 9.97
N LEU A 105 2.53 8.54 9.85
CA LEU A 105 2.71 9.97 9.59
C LEU A 105 2.64 10.33 8.10
N LEU A 106 2.73 9.34 7.21
CA LEU A 106 2.62 9.56 5.78
C LEU A 106 1.15 9.72 5.37
N HIS A 107 0.88 10.68 4.51
CA HIS A 107 -0.46 10.84 3.96
C HIS A 107 -0.80 9.64 3.06
N PRO A 108 -2.04 9.10 3.06
CA PRO A 108 -2.40 7.93 2.25
C PRO A 108 -2.07 8.06 0.75
N SER A 109 -2.10 9.28 0.20
CA SER A 109 -1.70 9.53 -1.19
C SER A 109 -0.21 9.32 -1.48
N GLN A 110 0.64 9.31 -0.45
CA GLN A 110 2.09 9.12 -0.54
C GLN A 110 2.51 7.65 -0.38
N LEU A 111 1.60 6.81 0.11
CA LEU A 111 1.84 5.38 0.27
C LEU A 111 1.88 4.72 -1.10
N ASN A 112 2.91 3.94 -1.37
CA ASN A 112 2.96 3.04 -2.51
C ASN A 112 3.08 1.59 -2.02
N GLU A 113 3.21 0.64 -2.94
CA GLU A 113 3.31 -0.78 -2.59
C GLU A 113 4.51 -1.07 -1.66
N ILE A 114 5.66 -0.42 -1.87
CA ILE A 114 6.86 -0.59 -1.04
C ILE A 114 6.59 -0.15 0.41
N HIS A 115 5.89 0.97 0.59
CA HIS A 115 5.50 1.45 1.92
C HIS A 115 4.59 0.45 2.63
N SER A 116 3.58 -0.04 1.90
CA SER A 116 2.61 -1.02 2.38
C SER A 116 3.29 -2.35 2.71
N GLU A 117 4.28 -2.75 1.91
CA GLU A 117 5.09 -3.94 2.14
C GLU A 117 6.01 -3.79 3.35
N HIS A 118 6.67 -2.65 3.53
CA HIS A 118 7.49 -2.36 4.70
C HIS A 118 6.64 -2.35 5.97
N GLN A 119 5.45 -1.75 5.91
CA GLN A 119 4.51 -1.75 7.03
C GLN A 119 4.02 -3.16 7.34
N LEU A 120 3.67 -3.94 6.32
CA LEU A 120 3.24 -5.33 6.45
C LEU A 120 4.34 -6.19 7.10
N LYS A 121 5.58 -6.11 6.59
CA LYS A 121 6.75 -6.80 7.14
C LYS A 121 6.99 -6.38 8.59
N ALA A 122 7.00 -5.08 8.88
CA ALA A 122 7.22 -4.58 10.23
C ALA A 122 6.13 -5.05 11.21
N ASN A 123 4.85 -5.01 10.82
CA ASN A 123 3.74 -5.49 11.65
C ASN A 123 3.85 -6.99 11.94
N PHE A 124 4.16 -7.80 10.93
CA PHE A 124 4.39 -9.23 11.11
C PHE A 124 5.58 -9.49 12.04
N GLN A 125 6.69 -8.79 11.84
CA GLN A 125 7.88 -8.96 12.66
C GLN A 125 7.69 -8.48 14.11
N LEU A 126 6.87 -7.45 14.38
CA LEU A 126 6.49 -7.09 15.76
C LEU A 126 5.79 -8.24 16.48
N HIS A 127 4.92 -8.97 15.78
CA HIS A 127 4.29 -10.16 16.33
C HIS A 127 5.33 -11.28 16.52
N LYS A 128 6.20 -11.50 15.53
CA LYS A 128 7.23 -12.54 15.56
C LYS A 128 8.29 -12.32 16.65
N VAL A 129 8.69 -11.08 16.93
CA VAL A 129 9.67 -10.78 17.99
C VAL A 129 9.18 -11.24 19.37
N LYS A 130 7.87 -11.23 19.63
CA LYS A 130 7.33 -11.78 20.89
C LYS A 130 7.53 -13.28 21.00
N LEU A 131 7.31 -14.02 19.89
CA LEU A 131 7.65 -15.44 19.79
C LEU A 131 9.16 -15.63 19.99
N LEU A 132 10.00 -14.87 19.29
CA LEU A 132 11.45 -14.98 19.37
C LEU A 132 11.99 -14.72 20.78
N LYS A 133 11.37 -13.82 21.55
CA LYS A 133 11.72 -13.63 22.96
C LYS A 133 11.37 -14.86 23.80
N ALA A 134 10.18 -15.42 23.59
CA ALA A 134 9.74 -16.63 24.28
C ALA A 134 10.63 -17.83 23.95
N GLU A 135 11.06 -17.98 22.69
CA GLU A 135 12.05 -18.97 22.24
C GLU A 135 13.41 -18.81 22.95
N ILE A 136 13.93 -17.58 23.07
CA ILE A 136 15.17 -17.33 23.81
C ILE A 136 14.99 -17.64 25.29
N GLN A 137 13.89 -17.20 25.92
CA GLN A 137 13.62 -17.48 27.33
C GLN A 137 13.54 -18.99 27.60
N LEU A 138 12.82 -19.72 26.75
CA LEU A 138 12.73 -21.18 26.82
C LEU A 138 14.12 -21.82 26.77
N PHE A 139 14.98 -21.39 25.83
CA PHE A 139 16.35 -21.88 25.73
C PHE A 139 17.17 -21.67 27.02
N TYR A 140 17.07 -20.50 27.66
CA TYR A 140 17.79 -20.26 28.92
C TYR A 140 17.21 -21.07 30.08
N ILE A 141 15.88 -21.24 30.15
CA ILE A 141 15.25 -22.13 31.15
C ILE A 141 15.75 -23.57 30.97
N GLU A 142 15.79 -24.09 29.75
CA GLU A 142 16.32 -25.44 29.47
C GLU A 142 17.82 -25.57 29.83
N LYS A 143 18.59 -24.51 29.60
CA LYS A 143 20.01 -24.46 29.97
C LYS A 143 20.19 -24.44 31.49
N GLU A 144 19.34 -23.75 32.23
CA GLU A 144 19.37 -23.63 33.69
C GLU A 144 18.78 -24.86 34.40
N GLU A 145 17.77 -25.53 33.83
CA GLU A 145 17.22 -26.80 34.35
C GLU A 145 18.32 -27.88 34.48
N LYS A 146 19.29 -27.87 33.54
CA LYS A 146 20.46 -28.75 33.58
C LYS A 146 21.45 -28.42 34.70
N ASN A 147 21.37 -27.23 35.32
CA ASN A 147 22.37 -26.66 36.23
C ASN A 147 21.84 -26.39 37.66
N ASN A 148 20.76 -27.07 38.08
CA ASN A 148 20.03 -26.92 39.36
C ASN A 148 19.16 -25.65 39.49
N ILE A 149 17.86 -25.87 39.72
CA ILE A 149 16.80 -24.84 39.71
C ILE A 149 16.65 -24.15 41.07
N PRO A 150 16.89 -22.84 41.19
CA PRO A 150 16.32 -22.04 42.27
C PRO A 150 15.00 -21.42 41.78
N ASN A 151 13.91 -21.62 42.53
CA ASN A 151 12.62 -20.92 42.38
C ASN A 151 11.62 -21.44 41.31
N ALA A 152 11.06 -22.64 41.55
CA ALA A 152 10.03 -23.27 40.73
C ALA A 152 8.77 -22.42 40.46
N ALA A 153 8.42 -21.48 41.34
CA ALA A 153 7.26 -20.60 41.16
C ALA A 153 7.49 -19.55 40.06
N LEU A 154 8.71 -19.02 39.99
CA LEU A 154 9.10 -18.03 38.98
C LEU A 154 9.18 -18.69 37.59
N ILE A 155 9.83 -19.85 37.50
CA ILE A 155 9.91 -20.61 36.24
C ILE A 155 8.52 -21.05 35.75
N ARG A 156 7.63 -21.46 36.67
CA ARG A 156 6.23 -21.80 36.29
C ARG A 156 5.53 -20.61 35.63
N LYS A 157 5.71 -19.41 36.18
CA LYS A 157 5.15 -18.18 35.60
C LYS A 157 5.76 -17.90 34.22
N GLU A 158 7.08 -17.96 34.10
CA GLU A 158 7.78 -17.72 32.84
C GLU A 158 7.37 -18.72 31.74
N LEU A 159 7.28 -20.02 32.06
CA LEU A 159 6.80 -21.03 31.12
C LEU A 159 5.35 -20.80 30.70
N THR A 160 4.50 -20.29 31.60
CA THR A 160 3.12 -19.93 31.26
C THR A 160 3.10 -18.74 30.29
N ASP A 161 3.90 -17.69 30.58
CA ASP A 161 4.04 -16.53 29.70
C ASP A 161 4.60 -16.92 28.31
N ILE A 162 5.53 -17.89 28.27
CA ILE A 162 6.06 -18.48 27.02
C ILE A 162 4.93 -19.19 26.26
N ILE A 163 4.20 -20.11 26.88
CA ILE A 163 3.08 -20.84 26.24
C ILE A 163 2.04 -19.87 25.67
N ASP A 164 1.71 -18.82 26.42
CA ASP A 164 0.78 -17.78 25.98
C ASP A 164 1.31 -17.02 24.76
N ALA A 165 2.61 -16.71 24.72
CA ALA A 165 3.24 -16.05 23.57
C ALA A 165 3.16 -16.91 22.29
N TYR A 166 3.47 -18.20 22.38
CA TYR A 166 3.36 -19.15 21.27
C TYR A 166 1.91 -19.30 20.80
N THR A 167 0.99 -19.53 21.73
CA THR A 167 -0.44 -19.71 21.43
C THR A 167 -1.03 -18.47 20.78
N ASN A 168 -0.69 -17.29 21.29
CA ASN A 168 -1.14 -16.03 20.73
C ASN A 168 -0.56 -15.79 19.33
N PHE A 169 0.72 -16.12 19.10
CA PHE A 169 1.31 -15.99 17.77
C PHE A 169 0.66 -16.96 16.76
N LYS A 170 0.43 -18.23 17.13
CA LYS A 170 -0.33 -19.19 16.31
C LYS A 170 -1.71 -18.64 15.93
N ARG A 171 -2.45 -18.11 16.91
CA ARG A 171 -3.75 -17.46 16.67
C ARG A 171 -3.65 -16.25 15.75
N ILE A 172 -2.58 -15.47 15.82
CA ILE A 172 -2.33 -14.34 14.90
C ILE A 172 -2.12 -14.84 13.47
N LEU A 173 -1.33 -15.89 13.27
CA LEU A 173 -1.12 -16.52 11.95
C LEU A 173 -2.44 -17.03 11.35
N ASP A 174 -3.28 -17.65 12.18
CA ASP A 174 -4.56 -18.22 11.75
C ASP A 174 -5.65 -17.18 11.55
N SER A 175 -5.56 -16.01 12.17
CA SER A 175 -6.60 -14.96 12.06
C SER A 175 -6.25 -13.90 11.03
N LYS A 176 -5.02 -13.36 11.06
CA LYS A 176 -4.59 -12.20 10.25
C LYS A 176 -3.83 -12.59 8.98
N TYR A 177 -3.25 -13.79 8.94
CA TYR A 177 -2.37 -14.23 7.85
C TYR A 177 -2.89 -15.52 7.21
N LYS A 178 -4.20 -15.63 6.97
CA LYS A 178 -4.83 -16.81 6.34
C LYS A 178 -4.46 -16.98 4.86
N ASP A 179 -4.27 -15.85 4.17
CA ASP A 179 -4.05 -15.83 2.73
C ASP A 179 -2.72 -16.49 2.34
N ARG A 180 -2.75 -17.37 1.33
CA ARG A 180 -1.59 -18.17 0.91
C ARG A 180 -0.49 -17.32 0.29
N ILE A 181 -0.86 -16.29 -0.47
CA ILE A 181 0.10 -15.38 -1.12
C ILE A 181 0.80 -14.54 -0.05
N LEU A 182 0.04 -14.04 0.92
CA LEU A 182 0.55 -13.30 2.07
C LEU A 182 1.49 -14.14 2.93
N ARG A 183 1.15 -15.42 3.16
CA ARG A 183 2.02 -16.37 3.86
C ARG A 183 3.35 -16.58 3.14
N ALA A 184 3.32 -16.79 1.83
CA ALA A 184 4.52 -16.92 1.02
C ALA A 184 5.39 -15.66 1.08
N LYS A 185 4.78 -14.46 0.96
CA LYS A 185 5.49 -13.17 0.99
C LYS A 185 6.18 -12.88 2.33
N LEU A 186 5.66 -13.42 3.43
CA LEU A 186 6.21 -13.26 4.78
C LEU A 186 7.06 -14.44 5.26
N SER A 187 7.34 -15.41 4.38
CA SER A 187 8.04 -16.64 4.70
C SER A 187 7.41 -17.40 5.88
N ILE A 188 6.08 -17.42 5.94
CA ILE A 188 5.32 -18.27 6.86
C ILE A 188 5.26 -19.66 6.22
N ASN A 189 6.29 -20.45 6.48
CA ASN A 189 6.47 -21.81 5.96
C ASN A 189 6.21 -22.87 7.04
N ASN A 190 6.29 -24.15 6.66
CA ASN A 190 6.11 -25.25 7.59
C ASN A 190 7.15 -25.23 8.71
N ASP A 191 8.41 -24.85 8.42
CA ASP A 191 9.46 -24.75 9.45
C ASP A 191 9.07 -23.81 10.61
N LEU A 192 8.44 -22.67 10.31
CA LEU A 192 7.93 -21.76 11.34
C LEU A 192 6.77 -22.37 12.13
N LEU A 193 5.86 -23.09 11.46
CA LEU A 193 4.74 -23.73 12.13
C LEU A 193 5.22 -24.87 13.04
N ASP A 194 6.18 -25.66 12.55
CA ASP A 194 6.81 -26.76 13.28
C ASP A 194 7.63 -26.23 14.46
N SER A 195 8.31 -25.08 14.34
CA SER A 195 9.02 -24.45 15.46
C SER A 195 8.05 -24.02 16.57
N ILE A 196 6.87 -23.49 16.20
CA ILE A 196 5.83 -23.11 17.16
C ILE A 196 5.31 -24.34 17.89
N GLU A 197 5.01 -25.42 17.18
CA GLU A 197 4.49 -26.65 17.78
C GLU A 197 5.53 -27.34 18.66
N THR A 198 6.78 -27.39 18.21
CA THR A 198 7.91 -27.93 18.98
C THR A 198 8.12 -27.15 20.28
N GLY A 199 8.19 -25.82 20.20
CA GLY A 199 8.39 -24.98 21.39
C GLY A 199 7.21 -25.02 22.36
N LEU A 200 5.97 -25.14 21.86
CA LEU A 200 4.80 -25.41 22.71
C LEU A 200 4.92 -26.75 23.43
N GLY A 201 5.34 -27.81 22.73
CA GLY A 201 5.57 -29.12 23.32
C GLY A 201 6.61 -29.06 24.44
N GLN A 202 7.77 -28.48 24.14
CA GLN A 202 8.87 -28.31 25.09
C GLN A 202 8.45 -27.52 26.33
N ALA A 203 7.83 -26.35 26.17
CA ALA A 203 7.41 -25.53 27.30
C ALA A 203 6.37 -26.23 28.18
N ASN A 204 5.42 -26.96 27.58
CA ASN A 204 4.43 -27.75 28.32
C ASN A 204 5.06 -28.92 29.08
N ASP A 205 6.04 -29.60 28.47
CA ASP A 205 6.75 -30.71 29.11
C ASP A 205 7.56 -30.23 30.32
N LEU A 206 8.26 -29.10 30.20
CA LEU A 206 8.95 -28.46 31.33
C LEU A 206 7.97 -28.05 32.44
N LEU A 207 6.82 -27.48 32.06
CA LEU A 207 5.80 -27.04 33.01
C LEU A 207 5.20 -28.22 33.81
N ARG A 208 5.08 -29.38 33.16
CA ARG A 208 4.60 -30.64 33.76
C ARG A 208 5.63 -31.26 34.72
N LYS A 209 6.92 -31.11 34.44
CA LYS A 209 8.02 -31.60 35.30
C LYS A 209 8.18 -30.79 36.59
N LEU A 210 7.77 -29.53 36.61
CA LEU A 210 7.85 -28.70 37.81
C LEU A 210 6.94 -29.21 38.94
N PRO A 211 7.39 -29.17 40.22
CA PRO A 211 6.58 -29.53 41.37
C PRO A 211 5.23 -28.80 41.34
N ARG A 212 4.14 -29.55 41.51
CA ARG A 212 2.80 -28.96 41.58
C ARG A 212 2.75 -28.05 42.81
N GLN A 213 2.34 -26.80 42.63
CA GLN A 213 1.97 -25.98 43.78
C GLN A 213 0.78 -26.67 44.44
N HIS A 214 1.00 -27.24 45.63
CA HIS A 214 -0.11 -27.60 46.50
C HIS A 214 -0.81 -26.30 46.85
N ALA A 215 -1.95 -26.04 46.19
CA ALA A 215 -2.89 -25.04 46.68
C ALA A 215 -3.16 -25.38 48.15
N PRO A 216 -3.04 -24.42 49.09
CA PRO A 216 -3.34 -24.70 50.48
C PRO A 216 -4.79 -25.19 50.53
N LYS A 217 -4.97 -26.44 51.00
CA LYS A 217 -6.28 -27.00 51.28
C LYS A 217 -7.02 -25.96 52.11
N ARG A 218 -8.05 -25.33 51.53
CA ARG A 218 -9.06 -24.65 52.34
C ARG A 218 -9.63 -25.74 53.24
N HIS A 219 -9.27 -25.69 54.52
CA HIS A 219 -10.02 -26.34 55.56
C HIS A 219 -11.44 -25.78 55.48
N PHE A 220 -12.34 -26.52 54.83
CA PHE A 220 -13.73 -26.49 55.20
C PHE A 220 -13.78 -27.09 56.62
N SER A 221 -13.84 -26.23 57.62
CA SER A 221 -14.35 -26.64 58.91
C SER A 221 -15.85 -26.82 58.74
N GLU A 222 -16.27 -28.07 58.63
CA GLU A 222 -17.62 -28.48 58.99
C GLU A 222 -17.88 -28.05 60.43
N THR A 223 -18.97 -27.34 60.65
CA THR A 223 -19.68 -27.39 61.93
C THR A 223 -21.14 -27.52 61.58
N ILE A 224 -21.68 -28.67 61.97
CA ILE A 224 -23.03 -29.17 61.73
C ILE A 224 -24.00 -28.57 62.76
N SER A 225 -25.28 -28.56 62.36
CA SER A 225 -26.52 -28.48 63.17
C SER A 225 -26.92 -27.12 63.73
N GLU A 226 -28.20 -26.72 63.77
CA GLU A 226 -29.48 -27.26 63.27
C GLU A 226 -30.53 -26.18 63.61
N ASN A 227 -31.42 -25.83 62.68
CA ASN A 227 -32.88 -25.89 62.83
C ASN A 227 -33.65 -24.84 62.02
N ASN A 228 -34.44 -25.36 61.08
CA ASN A 228 -35.81 -25.02 60.66
C ASN A 228 -36.34 -23.59 60.86
N SER A 229 -36.71 -22.95 59.75
CA SER A 229 -38.13 -22.73 59.43
C SER A 229 -38.31 -22.22 58.00
N GLU A 230 -39.32 -22.77 57.34
CA GLU A 230 -39.87 -22.33 56.05
C GLU A 230 -40.52 -20.95 56.20
N GLN A 231 -40.34 -20.05 55.21
CA GLN A 231 -41.44 -19.50 54.39
C GLN A 231 -41.02 -18.29 53.55
N LYS A 232 -41.37 -18.40 52.25
CA LYS A 232 -41.88 -17.38 51.31
C LYS A 232 -41.08 -16.08 51.02
N SER A 233 -40.73 -15.98 49.74
CA SER A 233 -41.02 -14.85 48.81
C SER A 233 -40.76 -13.44 49.31
N THR A 234 -39.76 -12.74 48.72
CA THR A 234 -40.04 -11.63 47.78
C THR A 234 -38.77 -11.25 47.01
N GLN A 235 -38.97 -10.75 45.79
CA GLN A 235 -38.00 -10.01 44.99
C GLN A 235 -37.26 -8.97 45.82
N ASP A 236 -35.95 -8.82 45.61
CA ASP A 236 -35.38 -7.50 45.35
C ASP A 236 -33.95 -7.57 44.81
N THR A 237 -33.75 -6.89 43.69
CA THR A 237 -32.43 -6.55 43.16
C THR A 237 -31.99 -5.22 43.76
N PRO A 238 -30.68 -5.03 44.02
CA PRO A 238 -30.15 -3.68 43.89
C PRO A 238 -28.83 -3.59 43.11
N LYS A 239 -28.96 -2.88 41.98
CA LYS A 239 -28.26 -1.62 41.67
C LYS A 239 -26.74 -1.65 41.45
N ARG A 240 -26.41 -1.70 40.16
CA ARG A 240 -25.26 -1.02 39.52
C ARG A 240 -25.09 0.42 40.03
N LYS A 241 -23.91 0.76 40.56
CA LYS A 241 -23.44 2.14 40.72
C LYS A 241 -22.72 2.59 39.44
N LYS A 242 -23.37 3.49 38.69
CA LYS A 242 -22.76 4.39 37.69
C LYS A 242 -21.98 5.48 38.44
N MET A 243 -20.72 5.68 38.10
CA MET A 243 -19.95 6.85 38.54
C MET A 243 -20.07 7.94 37.47
N LYS A 244 -20.62 9.08 37.90
CA LYS A 244 -20.94 10.29 37.15
C LYS A 244 -19.70 11.20 37.21
N TYR A 245 -19.13 11.60 36.08
CA TYR A 245 -18.22 12.75 36.02
C TYR A 245 -19.02 13.98 35.60
N VAL A 246 -18.80 15.06 36.33
CA VAL A 246 -19.52 16.33 36.29
C VAL A 246 -18.89 17.24 35.23
N GLU A 247 -19.73 17.77 34.35
CA GLU A 247 -19.46 18.94 33.52
C GLU A 247 -19.31 20.18 34.40
N THR A 248 -18.28 20.99 34.12
CA THR A 248 -18.28 22.41 34.47
C THR A 248 -18.02 23.19 33.19
N ASN A 249 -19.07 23.82 32.68
CA ASN A 249 -19.06 24.80 31.62
C ASN A 249 -19.50 26.14 32.23
N ASN A 250 -18.84 27.24 31.86
CA ASN A 250 -19.41 28.59 31.72
C ASN A 250 -18.29 29.50 31.16
N ASN A 251 -18.31 29.90 29.88
CA ASN A 251 -19.19 30.85 29.17
C ASN A 251 -18.78 32.33 29.31
N LYS A 252 -18.43 32.94 28.16
CA LYS A 252 -18.94 34.21 27.56
C LYS A 252 -17.93 34.68 26.48
N SER A 253 -18.21 34.65 25.16
CA SER A 253 -19.07 35.53 24.31
C SER A 253 -18.56 36.99 24.30
N SER A 254 -18.28 37.73 23.21
CA SER A 254 -18.49 37.63 21.75
C SER A 254 -17.60 38.70 21.03
N PRO A 255 -17.98 39.42 19.94
CA PRO A 255 -17.63 39.17 18.53
C PRO A 255 -17.00 40.38 17.76
N VAL A 256 -16.80 40.21 16.44
CA VAL A 256 -16.63 41.23 15.36
C VAL A 256 -15.20 41.76 15.10
N SER A 257 -14.65 41.48 13.90
CA SER A 257 -14.51 42.48 12.83
C SER A 257 -13.80 41.92 11.59
N SER A 258 -14.40 42.22 10.45
CA SER A 258 -13.94 42.14 9.06
C SER A 258 -13.07 43.34 8.66
N SER A 259 -11.96 43.12 7.95
CA SER A 259 -11.43 43.94 6.84
C SER A 259 -10.21 43.23 6.21
N GLU A 260 -10.27 42.96 4.89
CA GLU A 260 -9.48 43.59 3.81
C GLU A 260 -8.06 43.03 3.63
N THR A 261 -7.83 42.26 2.56
CA THR A 261 -7.34 42.73 1.24
C THR A 261 -5.89 43.23 1.31
N GLN A 262 -4.93 42.33 1.03
CA GLN A 262 -3.69 42.72 0.35
C GLN A 262 -3.36 41.69 -0.74
N GLN A 263 -3.81 42.08 -1.92
CA GLN A 263 -3.34 41.73 -3.25
C GLN A 263 -1.81 41.91 -3.29
N ILE A 264 -1.09 40.84 -3.63
CA ILE A 264 0.26 40.96 -4.16
C ILE A 264 0.16 40.45 -5.59
N ASP A 265 0.05 41.41 -6.51
CA ASP A 265 0.36 41.24 -7.92
C ASP A 265 1.80 40.74 -8.05
N LEU A 266 1.95 39.60 -8.71
CA LEU A 266 3.12 39.30 -9.50
C LEU A 266 2.60 38.77 -10.84
N ASP A 267 2.30 39.72 -11.72
CA ASP A 267 2.36 39.50 -13.15
C ASP A 267 3.73 38.91 -13.50
N ASN A 268 3.71 37.73 -14.13
CA ASN A 268 4.69 37.45 -15.16
C ASN A 268 4.02 36.63 -16.26
N GLU A 269 3.67 37.34 -17.32
CA GLU A 269 3.25 36.82 -18.62
C GLU A 269 4.31 35.86 -19.17
N ASN A 270 3.94 34.61 -19.40
CA ASN A 270 4.18 33.88 -20.65
C ASN A 270 3.90 32.38 -20.45
N SER A 271 2.70 31.92 -20.83
CA SER A 271 2.44 30.57 -21.38
C SER A 271 0.93 30.26 -21.44
N ARG A 272 0.22 30.94 -22.35
CA ARG A 272 -1.10 30.49 -22.82
C ARG A 272 -1.17 30.57 -24.34
N PRO A 273 -0.71 29.50 -25.03
CA PRO A 273 -1.40 29.04 -26.23
C PRO A 273 -1.48 27.51 -26.39
N GLU A 274 -1.03 26.72 -25.42
CA GLU A 274 -0.82 25.26 -25.57
C GLU A 274 -2.11 24.40 -25.46
N TRP A 275 -3.25 25.03 -25.16
CA TRP A 275 -4.48 24.35 -24.72
C TRP A 275 -5.45 23.94 -25.84
N ASP A 276 -5.23 24.36 -27.09
CA ASP A 276 -6.17 24.11 -28.20
C ASP A 276 -6.12 22.69 -28.79
N GLY A 277 -5.00 21.97 -28.65
CA GLY A 277 -4.86 20.62 -29.24
C GLY A 277 -5.51 19.49 -28.43
N LEU A 278 -5.59 19.62 -27.11
CA LEU A 278 -6.09 18.58 -26.20
C LEU A 278 -7.54 18.83 -25.73
N ALA A 279 -7.98 20.09 -25.66
CA ALA A 279 -9.33 20.46 -25.21
C ALA A 279 -10.43 20.26 -26.27
N ALA A 280 -10.08 20.22 -27.56
CA ALA A 280 -11.03 20.13 -28.67
C ALA A 280 -11.84 18.81 -28.72
N LEU A 281 -11.54 17.82 -27.87
CA LEU A 281 -12.30 16.56 -27.77
C LEU A 281 -13.30 16.55 -26.61
N THR A 282 -13.09 17.41 -25.60
CA THR A 282 -13.92 17.44 -24.38
C THR A 282 -15.30 18.07 -24.63
N ILE A 283 -15.42 18.96 -25.64
CA ILE A 283 -16.67 19.67 -25.96
C ILE A 283 -17.60 18.83 -26.87
N VAL A 284 -17.06 17.90 -27.65
CA VAL A 284 -17.87 17.04 -28.54
C VAL A 284 -18.50 15.87 -27.79
N ALA A 285 -17.82 15.34 -26.76
CA ALA A 285 -18.31 14.19 -25.98
C ALA A 285 -19.50 14.49 -25.04
N THR A 286 -19.86 15.76 -24.84
CA THR A 286 -20.98 16.16 -23.99
C THR A 286 -22.28 16.44 -24.74
N ASN A 287 -22.29 16.53 -26.08
CA ASN A 287 -23.46 17.01 -26.84
C ASN A 287 -23.89 16.18 -28.07
N THR A 288 -23.39 14.96 -28.29
CA THR A 288 -23.91 14.12 -29.38
C THR A 288 -24.96 13.13 -28.90
N ALA A 289 -26.18 13.35 -29.37
CA ALA A 289 -27.31 12.43 -29.37
C ALA A 289 -26.95 11.10 -30.12
N PRO A 290 -27.68 10.00 -29.88
CA PRO A 290 -27.27 8.68 -30.33
C PRO A 290 -27.36 8.59 -31.86
N MET A 291 -26.27 8.24 -32.53
CA MET A 291 -26.32 7.85 -33.94
C MET A 291 -26.82 6.40 -34.04
N GLU A 292 -27.76 6.18 -34.95
CA GLU A 292 -28.39 4.91 -35.28
C GLU A 292 -27.36 3.81 -35.62
N VAL A 293 -27.61 2.64 -35.06
CA VAL A 293 -26.90 1.40 -35.34
C VAL A 293 -27.33 0.89 -36.72
N HIS A 294 -26.39 0.79 -37.66
CA HIS A 294 -26.55 -0.06 -38.83
C HIS A 294 -25.88 -1.40 -38.58
N GLN A 295 -26.68 -2.46 -38.44
CA GLN A 295 -26.24 -3.85 -38.50
C GLN A 295 -25.74 -4.18 -39.91
N PRO A 296 -24.65 -4.96 -40.05
CA PRO A 296 -24.49 -5.85 -41.18
C PRO A 296 -24.61 -7.32 -40.75
N HIS A 297 -25.14 -8.08 -41.69
CA HIS A 297 -25.56 -9.48 -41.64
C HIS A 297 -24.50 -10.49 -41.20
N ASP A 298 -25.01 -11.52 -40.52
CA ASP A 298 -24.36 -12.81 -40.25
C ASP A 298 -23.82 -13.48 -41.52
N MET A 299 -22.54 -13.85 -41.49
CA MET A 299 -22.04 -14.98 -42.27
C MET A 299 -21.40 -16.00 -41.33
N ILE A 300 -22.09 -17.13 -41.19
CA ILE A 300 -21.62 -18.34 -40.52
C ILE A 300 -20.44 -18.90 -41.34
N SER A 301 -19.25 -18.90 -40.75
CA SER A 301 -18.11 -19.68 -41.25
C SER A 301 -17.70 -20.69 -40.19
N SER A 302 -18.10 -21.94 -40.42
CA SER A 302 -17.68 -23.12 -39.67
C SER A 302 -16.27 -23.53 -40.10
N GLY A 303 -15.27 -23.20 -39.29
CA GLY A 303 -13.89 -23.63 -39.41
C GLY A 303 -13.35 -24.11 -38.06
N ILE A 304 -12.67 -25.26 -38.08
CA ILE A 304 -12.02 -25.94 -36.95
C ILE A 304 -11.12 -24.95 -36.16
N PRO A 305 -11.11 -24.97 -34.81
CA PRO A 305 -10.45 -23.93 -34.03
C PRO A 305 -8.92 -24.07 -34.13
N GLN A 306 -8.28 -23.22 -34.93
CA GLN A 306 -6.90 -22.83 -34.64
C GLN A 306 -6.89 -22.11 -33.28
N PRO A 307 -5.83 -22.23 -32.47
CA PRO A 307 -5.66 -21.36 -31.32
C PRO A 307 -5.51 -19.94 -31.85
N SER A 308 -6.62 -19.19 -31.85
CA SER A 308 -6.62 -17.77 -32.18
C SER A 308 -5.67 -17.09 -31.21
N LEU A 309 -4.74 -16.29 -31.73
CA LEU A 309 -3.94 -15.42 -30.89
C LEU A 309 -4.89 -14.64 -29.97
N PRO A 310 -4.54 -14.43 -28.69
CA PRO A 310 -5.35 -13.59 -27.82
C PRO A 310 -5.62 -12.22 -28.47
N ARG A 311 -6.89 -11.79 -28.50
CA ARG A 311 -7.35 -10.60 -29.24
C ARG A 311 -6.59 -9.35 -28.78
N PHE A 312 -6.25 -9.28 -27.48
CA PHE A 312 -5.49 -8.18 -26.91
C PHE A 312 -4.13 -7.92 -27.57
N ILE A 313 -3.47 -8.94 -28.14
CA ILE A 313 -2.16 -8.77 -28.77
C ILE A 313 -2.31 -7.96 -30.06
N GLU A 314 -3.34 -8.23 -30.86
CA GLU A 314 -3.60 -7.51 -32.10
C GLU A 314 -4.10 -6.10 -31.82
N ASP A 315 -5.04 -5.95 -30.89
CA ASP A 315 -5.60 -4.65 -30.50
C ASP A 315 -4.56 -3.71 -29.91
N SER A 316 -3.65 -4.23 -29.06
CA SER A 316 -2.52 -3.44 -28.52
C SER A 316 -1.57 -2.92 -29.60
N LYS A 317 -1.31 -3.72 -30.65
CA LYS A 317 -0.44 -3.34 -31.77
C LYS A 317 -1.11 -2.28 -32.62
N MET A 318 -2.40 -2.46 -32.91
CA MET A 318 -3.17 -1.49 -33.68
C MET A 318 -3.25 -0.14 -32.94
N PHE A 319 -3.48 -0.17 -31.62
CA PHE A 319 -3.47 1.04 -30.79
C PHE A 319 -2.08 1.72 -30.80
N LEU A 320 -0.99 0.97 -30.61
CA LEU A 320 0.36 1.52 -30.64
C LEU A 320 0.69 2.16 -31.99
N ASN A 321 0.30 1.54 -33.10
CA ASN A 321 0.53 2.09 -34.44
C ASN A 321 -0.18 3.44 -34.61
N LYS A 322 -1.47 3.53 -34.24
CA LYS A 322 -2.22 4.79 -34.29
C LYS A 322 -1.70 5.85 -33.34
N HIS A 323 -1.24 5.42 -32.16
CA HIS A 323 -0.62 6.32 -31.21
C HIS A 323 0.73 6.86 -31.73
N GLN A 324 1.50 6.04 -32.45
CA GLN A 324 2.75 6.46 -33.08
C GLN A 324 2.51 7.46 -34.21
N GLU A 325 1.51 7.23 -35.07
CA GLU A 325 1.06 8.17 -36.10
C GLU A 325 0.73 9.54 -35.49
N TRP A 326 -0.13 9.56 -34.47
CA TRP A 326 -0.46 10.78 -33.71
C TRP A 326 0.79 11.44 -33.12
N SER A 327 1.65 10.67 -32.45
CA SER A 327 2.82 11.20 -31.74
C SER A 327 3.82 11.85 -32.69
N LYS A 328 3.97 11.31 -33.90
CA LYS A 328 4.85 11.87 -34.92
C LYS A 328 4.40 13.28 -35.29
N VAL A 329 3.13 13.44 -35.66
CA VAL A 329 2.56 14.75 -36.03
C VAL A 329 2.59 15.72 -34.85
N TYR A 330 2.26 15.25 -33.65
CA TYR A 330 2.24 16.09 -32.46
C TYR A 330 3.62 16.60 -32.07
N PHE A 331 4.65 15.75 -32.05
CA PHE A 331 6.01 16.17 -31.69
C PHE A 331 6.77 16.86 -32.83
N ASP A 332 6.32 16.73 -34.08
CA ASP A 332 6.80 17.57 -35.18
C ASP A 332 6.40 19.04 -35.00
N LEU A 333 5.31 19.31 -34.28
CA LEU A 333 4.87 20.65 -33.88
C LEU A 333 5.53 21.18 -32.61
N HIS A 334 6.00 20.28 -31.74
CA HIS A 334 6.58 20.59 -30.44
C HIS A 334 8.03 20.10 -30.40
N ARG A 335 8.84 20.58 -31.36
CA ARG A 335 10.21 20.08 -31.57
C ARG A 335 11.13 20.37 -30.39
N ASP A 336 10.83 21.44 -29.66
CA ASP A 336 11.51 21.93 -28.47
C ASP A 336 11.32 21.02 -27.24
N TYR A 337 10.36 20.10 -27.26
CA TYR A 337 10.17 19.15 -26.17
C TYR A 337 11.38 18.23 -26.01
N SER A 338 11.91 18.20 -24.79
CA SER A 338 12.90 17.23 -24.34
C SER A 338 12.38 15.80 -24.46
N LYS A 339 13.29 14.81 -24.49
CA LYS A 339 12.93 13.38 -24.52
C LYS A 339 11.96 13.01 -23.38
N LEU A 340 12.18 13.58 -22.20
CA LEU A 340 11.34 13.35 -21.03
C LEU A 340 9.92 13.90 -21.22
N GLN A 341 9.79 15.14 -21.71
CA GLN A 341 8.48 15.76 -22.01
C GLN A 341 7.73 14.99 -23.11
N ARG A 342 8.44 14.50 -24.13
CA ARG A 342 7.83 13.67 -25.17
C ARG A 342 7.28 12.36 -24.60
N THR A 343 8.05 11.65 -23.76
CA THR A 343 7.57 10.44 -23.08
C THR A 343 6.35 10.76 -22.20
N ASP A 344 6.41 11.86 -21.46
CA ASP A 344 5.32 12.29 -20.58
C ASP A 344 4.01 12.52 -21.35
N LYS A 345 4.07 13.32 -22.42
CA LYS A 345 2.92 13.62 -23.28
C LYS A 345 2.41 12.41 -24.04
N PHE A 346 3.31 11.50 -24.41
CA PHE A 346 2.94 10.24 -25.02
C PHE A 346 2.08 9.41 -24.06
N LEU A 347 2.50 9.26 -22.80
CA LEU A 347 1.74 8.51 -21.81
C LEU A 347 0.45 9.24 -21.41
N GLU A 348 0.49 10.57 -21.29
CA GLU A 348 -0.69 11.39 -21.00
C GLU A 348 -1.81 11.17 -22.05
N LYS A 349 -1.44 11.04 -23.33
CA LYS A 349 -2.42 10.78 -24.40
C LYS A 349 -3.08 9.40 -24.30
N ILE A 350 -2.33 8.38 -23.87
CA ILE A 350 -2.90 7.06 -23.55
C ILE A 350 -3.91 7.21 -22.40
N ALA A 351 -3.53 7.89 -21.31
CA ALA A 351 -4.42 8.11 -20.17
C ALA A 351 -5.72 8.83 -20.55
N HIS A 352 -5.62 9.86 -21.39
CA HIS A 352 -6.78 10.57 -21.93
C HIS A 352 -7.69 9.64 -22.74
N SER A 353 -7.13 8.80 -23.60
CA SER A 353 -7.91 7.84 -24.40
C SER A 353 -8.68 6.85 -23.51
N LEU A 354 -8.05 6.38 -22.43
CA LEU A 354 -8.70 5.53 -21.43
C LEU A 354 -9.83 6.24 -20.68
N LEU A 355 -9.64 7.51 -20.30
CA LEU A 355 -10.69 8.29 -19.65
C LEU A 355 -11.92 8.49 -20.55
N LEU A 356 -11.71 8.75 -21.85
CA LEU A 356 -12.80 8.83 -22.81
C LEU A 356 -13.55 7.50 -22.92
N ALA A 357 -12.81 6.39 -23.04
CA ALA A 357 -13.40 5.05 -23.07
C ALA A 357 -14.18 4.74 -21.78
N ALA A 358 -13.67 5.13 -20.62
CA ALA A 358 -14.36 4.94 -19.34
C ALA A 358 -15.68 5.73 -19.27
N VAL A 359 -15.69 6.98 -19.75
CA VAL A 359 -16.91 7.80 -19.81
C VAL A 359 -17.91 7.19 -20.80
N ARG A 360 -17.45 6.68 -21.94
CA ARG A 360 -18.30 6.00 -22.91
C ARG A 360 -18.92 4.74 -22.30
N LEU A 361 -18.14 3.90 -21.62
CA LEU A 361 -18.66 2.74 -20.90
C LEU A 361 -19.74 3.11 -19.89
N LYS A 362 -19.54 4.17 -19.11
CA LYS A 362 -20.56 4.65 -18.15
C LYS A 362 -21.90 4.99 -18.84
N LYS A 363 -21.89 5.43 -20.10
CA LYS A 363 -23.10 5.82 -20.84
C LYS A 363 -23.76 4.64 -21.57
N GLU A 364 -22.94 3.77 -22.15
CA GLU A 364 -23.36 2.82 -23.19
C GLU A 364 -23.26 1.34 -22.78
N SER A 365 -22.45 1.01 -21.77
CA SER A 365 -22.28 -0.38 -21.32
C SER A 365 -23.60 -0.94 -20.78
N THR A 366 -23.83 -2.23 -20.97
CA THR A 366 -24.95 -2.93 -20.32
C THR A 366 -24.66 -3.28 -18.86
N VAL A 367 -23.39 -3.36 -18.48
CA VAL A 367 -22.92 -3.74 -17.13
C VAL A 367 -22.59 -2.51 -16.29
N PHE A 368 -21.93 -1.51 -16.89
CA PHE A 368 -21.41 -0.35 -16.19
C PHE A 368 -22.23 0.93 -16.41
N LYS A 369 -23.45 0.81 -16.95
CA LYS A 369 -24.30 1.98 -17.20
C LYS A 369 -24.58 2.73 -15.92
N ASP A 370 -24.38 4.05 -15.93
CA ASP A 370 -24.60 4.96 -14.81
C ASP A 370 -23.77 4.67 -13.54
N GLU A 371 -23.01 3.57 -13.52
CA GLU A 371 -22.14 3.18 -12.43
C GLU A 371 -21.02 4.20 -12.21
N GLN A 372 -20.74 4.47 -10.94
CA GLN A 372 -19.65 5.38 -10.54
C GLN A 372 -18.28 4.70 -10.59
N PHE A 373 -18.25 3.43 -11.00
CA PHE A 373 -17.07 2.61 -11.12
C PHE A 373 -17.13 1.78 -12.40
N ASN A 374 -16.01 1.73 -13.11
CA ASN A 374 -15.72 0.68 -14.08
C ASN A 374 -14.21 0.40 -14.10
N PRO A 375 -13.77 -0.77 -14.58
CA PRO A 375 -12.36 -1.13 -14.58
C PRO A 375 -11.48 -0.15 -15.36
N VAL A 376 -12.01 0.50 -16.40
CA VAL A 376 -11.25 1.41 -17.26
C VAL A 376 -10.91 2.72 -16.54
N VAL A 377 -11.85 3.32 -15.79
CA VAL A 377 -11.56 4.54 -15.00
C VAL A 377 -10.55 4.24 -13.88
N GLN A 378 -10.64 3.06 -13.26
CA GLN A 378 -9.69 2.66 -12.22
C GLN A 378 -8.26 2.61 -12.78
N VAL A 379 -8.09 1.92 -13.91
CA VAL A 379 -6.79 1.81 -14.58
C VAL A 379 -6.32 3.17 -15.10
N ALA A 380 -7.20 4.00 -15.66
CA ALA A 380 -6.85 5.35 -16.10
C ALA A 380 -6.33 6.22 -14.94
N VAL A 381 -6.97 6.16 -13.77
CA VAL A 381 -6.53 6.88 -12.56
C VAL A 381 -5.20 6.34 -12.04
N GLN A 382 -5.00 5.02 -12.00
CA GLN A 382 -3.70 4.42 -11.66
C GLN A 382 -2.60 4.88 -12.62
N PHE A 383 -2.92 4.96 -13.92
CA PHE A 383 -1.98 5.35 -14.95
C PHE A 383 -1.64 6.85 -14.91
N LEU A 384 -2.61 7.72 -14.62
CA LEU A 384 -2.35 9.14 -14.36
C LEU A 384 -1.42 9.35 -13.16
N LEU A 385 -1.61 8.59 -12.09
CA LEU A 385 -0.72 8.63 -10.92
C LEU A 385 0.70 8.17 -11.26
N PHE A 386 0.82 7.15 -12.13
CA PHE A 386 2.11 6.70 -12.65
C PHE A 386 2.80 7.82 -13.43
N ILE A 387 2.08 8.50 -14.33
CA ILE A 387 2.58 9.64 -15.12
C ILE A 387 3.07 10.78 -14.21
N CYS A 388 2.36 11.05 -13.12
CA CYS A 388 2.76 12.10 -12.15
C CYS A 388 4.14 11.85 -11.55
N GLY A 389 4.58 10.58 -11.42
CA GLY A 389 5.90 10.23 -10.88
C GLY A 389 7.02 10.19 -11.91
N ILE A 390 6.72 10.25 -13.21
CA ILE A 390 7.75 10.20 -14.26
C ILE A 390 8.45 11.54 -14.37
N GLY A 391 9.78 11.52 -14.22
CA GLY A 391 10.62 12.68 -14.48
C GLY A 391 10.65 13.73 -13.37
N THR A 392 9.87 13.56 -12.31
CA THR A 392 9.84 14.48 -11.17
C THR A 392 11.00 14.21 -10.21
N GLN A 393 11.66 15.28 -9.77
CA GLN A 393 12.77 15.21 -8.82
C GLN A 393 12.30 15.35 -7.36
N SER A 394 11.08 15.87 -7.17
CA SER A 394 10.49 16.09 -5.86
C SER A 394 9.01 15.70 -5.79
N ASN A 395 8.53 15.44 -4.58
CA ASN A 395 7.11 15.17 -4.34
C ASN A 395 6.22 16.40 -4.59
N PHE A 396 6.77 17.60 -4.44
CA PHE A 396 6.04 18.82 -4.72
C PHE A 396 5.72 18.91 -6.21
N GLU A 397 6.71 18.65 -7.08
CA GLU A 397 6.52 18.57 -8.53
C GLU A 397 5.50 17.49 -8.93
N ALA A 398 5.56 16.31 -8.32
CA ALA A 398 4.59 15.24 -8.61
C ALA A 398 3.16 15.61 -8.18
N LEU A 399 2.99 16.30 -7.06
CA LEU A 399 1.69 16.79 -6.59
C LEU A 399 1.17 17.95 -7.42
N GLU A 400 2.04 18.85 -7.85
CA GLU A 400 1.71 19.96 -8.75
C GLU A 400 1.26 19.41 -10.12
N LYS A 401 1.99 18.43 -10.64
CA LYS A 401 1.62 17.70 -11.86
C LYS A 401 0.30 16.93 -11.69
N GLN A 402 0.08 16.30 -10.54
CA GLN A 402 -1.20 15.64 -10.24
C GLN A 402 -2.36 16.66 -10.21
N SER A 403 -2.16 17.81 -9.56
CA SER A 403 -3.13 18.91 -9.52
C SER A 403 -3.45 19.41 -10.93
N LEU A 404 -2.43 19.62 -11.76
CA LEU A 404 -2.58 20.05 -13.15
C LEU A 404 -3.36 19.02 -13.98
N LEU A 405 -3.01 17.74 -13.89
CA LEU A 405 -3.72 16.67 -14.60
C LEU A 405 -5.16 16.52 -14.10
N ALA A 406 -5.38 16.62 -12.78
CA ALA A 406 -6.73 16.54 -12.20
C ALA A 406 -7.63 17.69 -12.68
N ASN A 407 -7.08 18.91 -12.76
CA ASN A 407 -7.77 20.06 -13.33
C ASN A 407 -8.07 19.86 -14.83
N THR A 408 -7.06 19.46 -15.59
CA THR A 408 -7.13 19.23 -17.04
C THR A 408 -8.21 18.21 -17.40
N TYR A 409 -8.25 17.09 -16.67
CA TYR A 409 -9.18 16.00 -16.92
C TYR A 409 -10.43 16.05 -16.03
N SER A 410 -10.70 17.17 -15.37
CA SER A 410 -11.77 17.27 -14.37
C SER A 410 -13.16 16.93 -14.92
N SER A 411 -13.46 17.30 -16.16
CA SER A 411 -14.73 16.96 -16.83
C SER A 411 -14.91 15.46 -17.08
N LEU A 412 -13.81 14.73 -17.32
CA LEU A 412 -13.82 13.28 -17.53
C LEU A 412 -13.77 12.50 -16.22
N LEU A 413 -13.21 13.08 -15.15
CA LEU A 413 -13.09 12.45 -13.84
C LEU A 413 -14.33 12.65 -12.94
N LYS A 414 -14.97 13.83 -13.01
CA LYS A 414 -16.17 14.17 -12.21
C LYS A 414 -17.31 13.14 -12.28
N PRO A 415 -17.62 12.53 -13.44
CA PRO A 415 -18.72 11.56 -13.56
C PRO A 415 -18.57 10.27 -12.75
N PHE A 416 -17.42 10.06 -12.09
CA PHE A 416 -17.10 8.87 -11.29
C PHE A 416 -17.03 9.15 -9.79
N ILE A 417 -17.25 10.38 -9.34
CA ILE A 417 -17.18 10.75 -7.93
C ILE A 417 -18.48 10.33 -7.23
N ARG A 418 -18.38 9.46 -6.22
CA ARG A 418 -19.53 9.02 -5.39
C ARG A 418 -19.93 10.04 -4.31
N SER A 419 -19.05 10.98 -3.99
CA SER A 419 -19.24 11.92 -2.87
C SER A 419 -20.30 12.99 -3.17
N PHE A 420 -21.23 13.20 -2.22
CA PHE A 420 -22.17 14.32 -2.20
C PHE A 420 -21.50 15.66 -1.83
N LEU A 421 -20.31 15.62 -1.23
CA LEU A 421 -19.51 16.81 -0.93
C LEU A 421 -18.73 17.25 -2.17
N HIS A 422 -18.70 18.56 -2.42
CA HIS A 422 -17.98 19.15 -3.53
C HIS A 422 -16.47 18.85 -3.42
N VAL A 423 -15.97 17.96 -4.26
CA VAL A 423 -14.54 17.67 -4.38
C VAL A 423 -13.94 18.71 -5.32
N PRO A 424 -12.94 19.49 -4.88
CA PRO A 424 -12.34 20.49 -5.75
C PRO A 424 -11.57 19.80 -6.89
N PRO A 425 -11.56 20.39 -8.12
CA PRO A 425 -11.04 19.72 -9.32
C PRO A 425 -9.62 19.18 -9.18
N GLU A 426 -8.73 19.90 -8.51
CA GLU A 426 -7.33 19.53 -8.31
C GLU A 426 -7.14 18.30 -7.41
N LYS A 427 -8.18 17.88 -6.69
CA LYS A 427 -8.17 16.69 -5.81
C LYS A 427 -8.90 15.48 -6.40
N LEU A 428 -9.41 15.57 -7.63
CA LEU A 428 -10.23 14.49 -8.22
C LEU A 428 -9.46 13.18 -8.35
N ILE A 429 -8.20 13.21 -8.83
CA ILE A 429 -7.38 12.00 -8.99
C ILE A 429 -7.12 11.33 -7.63
N SER A 430 -6.78 12.10 -6.60
CA SER A 430 -6.52 11.54 -5.25
C SER A 430 -7.79 11.01 -4.60
N HIS A 431 -8.93 11.66 -4.81
CA HIS A 431 -10.23 11.21 -4.34
C HIS A 431 -10.64 9.89 -5.00
N LEU A 432 -10.57 9.81 -6.33
CA LEU A 432 -10.92 8.59 -7.08
C LEU A 432 -10.01 7.42 -6.73
N ARG A 433 -8.71 7.67 -6.54
CA ARG A 433 -7.78 6.65 -6.05
C ARG A 433 -8.25 6.03 -4.73
N MET A 434 -8.64 6.86 -3.76
CA MET A 434 -9.14 6.37 -2.47
C MET A 434 -10.48 5.65 -2.63
N GLN A 435 -11.37 6.16 -3.49
CA GLN A 435 -12.67 5.55 -3.77
C GLN A 435 -12.51 4.15 -4.39
N PHE A 436 -11.54 3.96 -5.28
CA PHE A 436 -11.31 2.68 -5.95
C PHE A 436 -10.43 1.72 -5.15
N ALA A 437 -9.83 2.15 -4.03
CA ALA A 437 -8.98 1.29 -3.21
C ALA A 437 -9.75 0.14 -2.53
N SER A 438 -11.06 0.29 -2.35
CA SER A 438 -11.95 -0.75 -1.82
C SER A 438 -12.52 -1.66 -2.90
N GLU A 439 -12.39 -1.30 -4.18
CA GLU A 439 -12.94 -2.08 -5.28
C GLU A 439 -11.96 -3.19 -5.67
N THR A 440 -12.46 -4.41 -5.73
CA THR A 440 -11.64 -5.62 -5.87
C THR A 440 -11.27 -5.84 -7.34
N SER A 441 -10.25 -5.14 -7.81
CA SER A 441 -9.67 -5.38 -9.15
C SER A 441 -8.23 -4.90 -9.23
N ALA A 442 -7.42 -5.64 -9.99
CA ALA A 442 -5.96 -5.65 -9.98
C ALA A 442 -5.29 -4.26 -9.98
N ASN A 443 -4.35 -4.06 -9.05
CA ASN A 443 -3.37 -2.99 -9.20
C ASN A 443 -2.40 -3.38 -10.32
N ILE A 444 -2.41 -2.62 -11.42
CA ILE A 444 -1.46 -2.83 -12.51
C ILE A 444 -0.18 -2.05 -12.18
N SER A 445 0.95 -2.75 -12.12
CA SER A 445 2.25 -2.09 -11.98
C SER A 445 2.82 -1.76 -13.35
N PHE A 446 3.04 -0.46 -13.60
CA PHE A 446 3.68 0.03 -14.83
C PHE A 446 5.19 0.31 -14.66
N ARG A 447 5.74 0.02 -13.48
CA ARG A 447 7.12 0.39 -13.14
C ARG A 447 8.12 -0.48 -13.89
N GLY A 448 9.06 0.17 -14.58
CA GLY A 448 10.13 -0.50 -15.31
C GLY A 448 9.69 -1.13 -16.64
N LEU A 449 8.43 -0.91 -17.04
CA LEU A 449 7.90 -1.37 -18.32
C LEU A 449 8.16 -0.34 -19.40
N GLU A 450 8.48 -0.82 -20.60
CA GLU A 450 8.48 -0.02 -21.81
C GLU A 450 7.05 0.31 -22.25
N ILE A 451 6.88 1.37 -23.05
CA ILE A 451 5.57 1.83 -23.55
C ILE A 451 4.79 0.68 -24.22
N ARG A 452 5.47 -0.17 -24.99
CA ARG A 452 4.84 -1.31 -25.66
C ARG A 452 4.27 -2.30 -24.64
N GLU A 453 5.05 -2.63 -23.62
CA GLU A 453 4.66 -3.56 -22.55
C GLU A 453 3.50 -2.98 -21.72
N ILE A 454 3.52 -1.67 -21.48
CA ILE A 454 2.41 -0.96 -20.82
C ILE A 454 1.12 -1.15 -21.62
N VAL A 455 1.13 -0.88 -22.93
CA VAL A 455 -0.09 -1.02 -23.75
C VAL A 455 -0.55 -2.47 -23.83
N GLU A 456 0.35 -3.42 -24.04
CA GLU A 456 0.00 -4.84 -24.04
C GLU A 456 -0.63 -5.27 -22.71
N LEU A 457 -0.09 -4.80 -21.58
CA LEU A 457 -0.62 -5.09 -20.25
C LEU A 457 -2.00 -4.47 -20.01
N LEU A 458 -2.24 -3.24 -20.49
CA LEU A 458 -3.54 -2.57 -20.42
C LEU A 458 -4.61 -3.36 -21.16
N PHE A 459 -4.36 -3.70 -22.43
CA PHE A 459 -5.32 -4.42 -23.26
C PHE A 459 -5.55 -5.85 -22.76
N LYS A 460 -4.50 -6.53 -22.29
CA LYS A 460 -4.63 -7.84 -21.64
C LYS A 460 -5.50 -7.77 -20.38
N HIS A 461 -5.32 -6.72 -19.58
CA HIS A 461 -6.13 -6.54 -18.39
C HIS A 461 -7.60 -6.31 -18.76
N PHE A 462 -7.89 -5.42 -19.71
CA PHE A 462 -9.25 -5.14 -20.13
C PHE A 462 -9.96 -6.35 -20.73
N GLU A 463 -9.29 -7.17 -21.53
CA GLU A 463 -9.85 -8.41 -22.06
C GLU A 463 -10.23 -9.39 -20.94
N SER A 464 -9.50 -9.36 -19.82
CA SER A 464 -9.76 -10.24 -18.67
C SER A 464 -10.86 -9.78 -17.73
N VAL A 465 -11.17 -8.48 -17.69
CA VAL A 465 -12.11 -7.88 -16.69
C VAL A 465 -13.38 -7.29 -17.30
N LEU A 466 -13.43 -7.10 -18.61
CA LEU A 466 -14.61 -6.58 -19.30
C LEU A 466 -15.37 -7.71 -19.99
N THR A 467 -16.65 -7.48 -20.27
CA THR A 467 -17.39 -8.32 -21.22
C THR A 467 -16.81 -8.16 -22.62
N ALA A 468 -17.01 -9.13 -23.51
CA ALA A 468 -16.51 -9.04 -24.89
C ALA A 468 -16.99 -7.76 -25.60
N ASP A 469 -18.26 -7.40 -25.43
CA ASP A 469 -18.84 -6.17 -25.99
C ASP A 469 -18.22 -4.91 -25.40
N ASP A 470 -18.04 -4.84 -24.07
CA ASP A 470 -17.45 -3.67 -23.42
C ASP A 470 -15.96 -3.53 -23.76
N TYR A 471 -15.24 -4.64 -23.88
CA TYR A 471 -13.87 -4.67 -24.35
C TYR A 471 -13.76 -4.08 -25.76
N GLU A 472 -14.60 -4.54 -26.68
CA GLU A 472 -14.64 -4.02 -28.06
C GLU A 472 -14.96 -2.53 -28.11
N ARG A 473 -15.95 -2.07 -27.33
CA ARG A 473 -16.28 -0.63 -27.21
C ARG A 473 -15.11 0.20 -26.68
N VAL A 474 -14.38 -0.31 -25.69
CA VAL A 474 -13.20 0.37 -25.12
C VAL A 474 -12.09 0.47 -26.15
N THR A 475 -11.78 -0.63 -26.83
CA THR A 475 -10.79 -0.68 -27.89
C THR A 475 -11.15 0.30 -29.01
N GLU A 476 -12.39 0.25 -29.51
CA GLU A 476 -12.88 1.14 -30.56
C GLU A 476 -12.83 2.61 -30.13
N CYS A 477 -13.27 2.93 -28.90
CA CYS A 477 -13.23 4.29 -28.37
C CYS A 477 -11.80 4.84 -28.28
N CYS A 478 -10.86 4.01 -27.79
CA CYS A 478 -9.45 4.36 -27.70
C CYS A 478 -8.84 4.64 -29.08
N LEU A 479 -9.13 3.80 -30.08
CA LEU A 479 -8.63 3.94 -31.44
C LEU A 479 -9.23 5.16 -32.15
N ASN A 480 -10.56 5.29 -32.13
CA ASN A 480 -11.26 6.42 -32.76
C ASN A 480 -10.83 7.75 -32.13
N GLY A 481 -10.62 7.79 -30.82
CA GLY A 481 -10.11 8.97 -30.12
C GLY A 481 -8.69 9.38 -30.56
N LEU A 482 -7.83 8.41 -30.91
CA LEU A 482 -6.51 8.70 -31.46
C LEU A 482 -6.58 9.17 -32.91
N VAL A 483 -7.39 8.52 -33.75
CA VAL A 483 -7.59 8.91 -35.15
C VAL A 483 -8.12 10.34 -35.24
N GLN A 484 -9.18 10.66 -34.50
CA GLN A 484 -9.74 12.02 -34.47
C GLN A 484 -8.72 13.06 -33.95
N ALA A 485 -7.87 12.68 -32.99
CA ALA A 485 -6.82 13.58 -32.50
C ALA A 485 -5.71 13.80 -33.53
N HIS A 486 -5.34 12.76 -34.28
CA HIS A 486 -4.40 12.85 -35.38
C HIS A 486 -4.95 13.76 -36.49
N ASP A 487 -6.18 13.53 -36.93
CA ASP A 487 -6.79 14.27 -38.05
C ASP A 487 -6.90 15.77 -37.73
N LYS A 488 -7.31 16.11 -36.49
CA LYS A 488 -7.31 17.51 -36.03
C LYS A 488 -5.93 18.16 -36.05
N LEU A 489 -4.88 17.43 -35.69
CA LEU A 489 -3.50 17.96 -35.75
C LEU A 489 -3.04 18.16 -37.19
N VAL A 490 -3.41 17.26 -38.10
CA VAL A 490 -3.10 17.40 -39.52
C VAL A 490 -3.83 18.60 -40.12
N GLU A 491 -5.10 18.81 -39.78
CA GLU A 491 -5.87 19.99 -40.19
C GLU A 491 -5.24 21.29 -39.68
N GLN A 492 -4.85 21.34 -38.40
CA GLN A 492 -4.16 22.50 -37.81
C GLN A 492 -2.81 22.79 -38.48
N ASN A 493 -2.08 21.74 -38.88
CA ASN A 493 -0.84 21.89 -39.64
C ASN A 493 -1.07 22.45 -41.02
N ALA A 494 -2.04 21.90 -41.76
CA ALA A 494 -2.40 22.39 -43.08
C ALA A 494 -2.83 23.87 -43.03
N ALA A 495 -3.58 24.28 -42.00
CA ALA A 495 -3.98 25.66 -41.79
C ALA A 495 -2.79 26.60 -41.52
N LYS A 496 -1.81 26.20 -40.70
CA LYS A 496 -0.62 27.01 -40.40
C LYS A 496 0.28 27.24 -41.63
N PHE A 497 0.38 26.27 -42.54
CA PHE A 497 1.15 26.43 -43.79
C PHE A 497 0.47 27.34 -44.81
N ASN A 498 -0.87 27.48 -44.78
CA ASN A 498 -1.62 28.35 -45.69
C ASN A 498 -1.62 29.84 -45.30
N PHE A 499 -1.14 30.21 -44.10
CA PHE A 499 -1.03 31.60 -43.64
C PHE A 499 0.39 32.19 -43.73
N THR A 500 1.36 31.43 -44.23
CA THR A 500 2.76 31.85 -44.42
C THR A 500 3.13 32.06 -45.90
N VAL A 501 2.24 32.67 -46.69
CA VAL A 501 2.54 33.14 -48.06
C VAL A 501 2.58 34.66 -48.10
#